data_AF-A0A1V6I0Y1-F1
#
_entry.id   AF-A0A1V6I0Y1-F1
#
_cell.length_a   1.000
_cell.length_b   1.000
_cell.length_c   1.000
_cell.angle_alpha   90.00
_cell.angle_beta   90.00
_cell.angle_gamma   90.00
#
_symmetry.space_group_name_H-M   'P 1'
#
loop_
_entity.id
_entity.type
_entity.pdbx_description
1 polymer ?
#
loop_
_entity_poly.entity_id
_entity_poly.type
_entity_poly.pdbx_seq_one_letter_code
_entity_poly.pdbx_strand_id
1 'polypeptide(L)'
;MLNNKEKRHIKIKFIILALFVIIGRLYDATTTYLYTPDLTNETNVLVKLFGAGWTSFAIIQSTLIVLILFLLYFYLFKFKTDLPREKNLNIKQFASYLFFNDTVSFYKIFYRIPKNKKTLFAAIGYIVSMTLISISFVVGTSTTFLIISDNYRKIYKQGVPYVLYGLIVGFIVYFTIRFFKIEFIKYKPLYRK
;
A
#
# COMPACT_ATOMS: atom_id res chain seq x y z
N MET A 1 -1.09 -28.41 -1.26
CA MET A 1 0.24 -27.80 -1.07
C MET A 1 0.61 -27.06 -2.35
N LEU A 2 1.18 -25.85 -2.29
CA LEU A 2 1.63 -25.11 -3.49
C LEU A 2 2.70 -25.92 -4.23
N ASN A 3 2.64 -25.96 -5.55
CA ASN A 3 3.67 -26.63 -6.35
C ASN A 3 4.97 -25.79 -6.37
N ASN A 4 6.09 -26.39 -6.81
CA ASN A 4 7.40 -25.70 -6.81
C ASN A 4 7.43 -24.45 -7.71
N LYS A 5 6.65 -24.44 -8.80
CA LYS A 5 6.56 -23.29 -9.72
C LYS A 5 5.83 -22.11 -9.08
N GLU A 6 4.73 -22.36 -8.36
CA GLU A 6 3.97 -21.35 -7.62
C GLU A 6 4.78 -20.76 -6.46
N LYS A 7 5.47 -21.60 -5.69
CA LYS A 7 6.38 -21.14 -4.63
C LYS A 7 7.47 -20.23 -5.20
N ARG A 8 8.08 -20.61 -6.34
CA ARG A 8 9.09 -19.79 -7.02
C ARG A 8 8.51 -18.45 -7.48
N HIS A 9 7.33 -18.45 -8.08
CA HIS A 9 6.67 -17.23 -8.55
C HIS A 9 6.37 -16.25 -7.40
N ILE A 10 5.84 -16.75 -6.27
CA ILE A 10 5.57 -15.90 -5.09
C ILE A 10 6.88 -15.32 -4.52
N LYS A 11 7.96 -16.12 -4.47
CA LYS A 11 9.28 -15.64 -4.04
C LYS A 11 9.82 -14.52 -4.92
N ILE A 12 9.80 -14.71 -6.25
CA ILE A 12 10.23 -13.68 -7.21
C ILE A 12 9.37 -12.42 -7.05
N LYS A 13 8.04 -12.58 -6.96
CA LYS A 13 7.13 -11.45 -6.74
C LYS A 13 7.46 -10.70 -5.45
N PHE A 14 7.74 -11.39 -4.35
CA PHE A 14 8.14 -10.75 -3.10
C PHE A 14 9.44 -9.98 -3.26
N ILE A 15 10.47 -10.58 -3.88
CA ILE A 15 11.77 -9.91 -4.10
C ILE A 15 11.62 -8.64 -4.92
N ILE A 16 10.88 -8.71 -6.04
CA ILE A 16 10.63 -7.54 -6.91
C ILE A 16 9.92 -6.44 -6.13
N LEU A 17 8.85 -6.77 -5.40
CA LEU A 17 8.11 -5.79 -4.62
C LEU A 17 8.93 -5.21 -3.47
N ALA A 18 9.75 -6.03 -2.80
CA ALA A 18 10.67 -5.59 -1.76
C ALA A 18 11.70 -4.60 -2.32
N LEU A 19 12.27 -4.89 -3.49
CA LEU A 19 13.16 -3.96 -4.19
C LEU A 19 12.45 -2.65 -4.53
N PHE A 20 11.21 -2.69 -5.01
CA PHE A 20 10.43 -1.47 -5.27
C PHE A 20 10.12 -0.66 -4.00
N VAL A 21 9.87 -1.31 -2.87
CA VAL A 21 9.71 -0.60 -1.59
C VAL A 21 11.01 0.11 -1.21
N ILE A 22 12.14 -0.58 -1.26
CA ILE A 22 13.44 -0.03 -0.89
C ILE A 22 13.82 1.12 -1.83
N ILE A 23 13.77 0.89 -3.15
CA ILE A 23 14.08 1.89 -4.17
C ILE A 23 13.16 3.10 -4.04
N GLY A 24 11.84 2.87 -3.86
CA GLY A 24 10.88 3.95 -3.69
C GLY A 24 11.18 4.82 -2.47
N ARG A 25 11.55 4.22 -1.34
CA ARG A 25 11.92 4.95 -0.12
C ARG A 25 13.24 5.71 -0.25
N LEU A 26 14.24 5.10 -0.89
CA LEU A 26 15.51 5.78 -1.17
C LEU A 26 15.32 6.94 -2.15
N TYR A 27 14.48 6.77 -3.17
CA TYR A 27 14.16 7.83 -4.12
C TYR A 27 13.48 9.02 -3.43
N ASP A 28 12.45 8.75 -2.65
CA ASP A 28 11.75 9.74 -1.83
C ASP A 28 12.73 10.50 -0.91
N ALA A 29 13.51 9.76 -0.11
CA ALA A 29 14.54 10.33 0.78
C ALA A 29 15.59 11.18 0.05
N THR A 30 16.08 10.72 -1.10
CA THR A 30 17.09 11.43 -1.89
C THR A 30 16.51 12.72 -2.46
N THR A 31 15.30 12.68 -3.02
CA THR A 31 14.66 13.87 -3.58
C THR A 31 14.31 14.88 -2.50
N THR A 32 13.87 14.43 -1.31
CA THR A 32 13.68 15.28 -0.13
C THR A 32 14.99 15.94 0.31
N TYR A 33 16.10 15.19 0.35
CA TYR A 33 17.41 15.75 0.72
C TYR A 33 17.88 16.83 -0.24
N LEU A 34 17.70 16.60 -1.54
CA LEU A 34 18.08 17.57 -2.56
C LEU A 34 17.17 18.81 -2.58
N TYR A 35 15.90 18.67 -2.23
CA TYR A 35 14.94 19.77 -2.26
C TYR A 35 14.96 20.62 -0.98
N THR A 36 15.06 19.98 0.20
CA THR A 36 15.04 20.64 1.51
C THR A 36 16.10 20.04 2.43
N PRO A 37 17.40 20.37 2.25
CA PRO A 37 18.51 19.74 2.97
C PRO A 37 18.51 19.98 4.48
N ASP A 38 17.83 21.02 4.95
CA ASP A 38 17.72 21.41 6.36
C ASP A 38 16.40 20.91 7.00
N LEU A 39 15.54 20.21 6.25
CA LEU A 39 14.22 19.71 6.66
C LEU A 39 13.27 20.79 7.22
N THR A 40 13.61 22.08 7.17
CA THR A 40 12.85 23.16 7.81
C THR A 40 11.48 23.38 7.17
N ASN A 41 11.38 23.16 5.86
CA ASN A 41 10.15 23.26 5.09
C ASN A 41 9.45 21.91 4.85
N GLU A 42 9.85 20.84 5.56
CA GLU A 42 9.20 19.54 5.37
C GLU A 42 7.76 19.54 5.86
N THR A 43 6.88 18.97 5.04
CA THR A 43 5.44 18.87 5.35
C THR A 43 5.14 17.59 6.13
N ASN A 44 6.12 16.69 6.26
CA ASN A 44 5.95 15.40 6.91
C ASN A 44 5.75 15.54 8.43
N VAL A 45 4.52 15.32 8.87
CA VAL A 45 4.06 15.44 10.28
C VAL A 45 4.94 14.62 11.24
N LEU A 46 5.45 13.47 10.81
CA LEU A 46 6.29 12.61 11.64
C LEU A 46 7.65 13.25 11.96
N VAL A 47 8.22 14.02 11.04
CA VAL A 47 9.49 14.74 11.26
C VAL A 47 9.30 15.89 12.24
N LYS A 48 8.17 16.60 12.15
CA LYS A 48 7.82 17.68 13.09
C LYS A 48 7.60 17.17 14.51
N LEU A 49 7.06 15.96 14.68
CA LEU A 49 6.77 15.38 15.99
C LEU A 49 7.99 14.75 16.68
N PHE A 50 8.93 14.15 15.93
CA PHE A 50 10.08 13.41 16.48
C PHE A 50 11.41 14.18 16.47
N GLY A 51 11.38 15.49 16.26
CA GLY A 51 12.58 16.33 16.13
C GLY A 51 13.14 16.32 14.71
N ALA A 52 13.32 17.53 14.16
CA ALA A 52 13.57 17.82 12.75
C ALA A 52 15.02 17.53 12.31
N GLY A 53 15.46 16.28 12.46
CA GLY A 53 16.79 15.84 12.04
C GLY A 53 16.75 14.72 11.01
N TRP A 54 17.78 14.67 10.16
CA TRP A 54 18.00 13.56 9.23
C TRP A 54 18.09 12.21 9.91
N THR A 55 18.58 12.16 11.16
CA THR A 55 18.61 10.94 11.97
C THR A 55 17.20 10.43 12.27
N SER A 56 16.28 11.28 12.72
CA SER A 56 14.88 10.90 12.97
C SER A 56 14.18 10.47 11.68
N PHE A 57 14.40 11.20 10.58
CA PHE A 57 13.88 10.85 9.26
C PHE A 57 14.36 9.46 8.81
N ALA A 58 15.67 9.19 8.93
CA ALA A 58 16.24 7.90 8.58
C ALA A 58 15.65 6.76 9.42
N ILE A 59 15.53 6.94 10.74
CA ILE A 59 14.92 5.94 11.64
C ILE A 59 13.48 5.63 11.23
N ILE A 60 12.68 6.66 10.94
CA ILE A 60 11.28 6.50 10.50
C ILE A 60 11.23 5.73 9.18
N GLN A 61 12.03 6.12 8.18
CA GLN A 61 12.03 5.47 6.87
C GLN A 61 12.50 4.02 6.96
N SER A 62 13.55 3.73 7.73
CA SER A 62 14.02 2.36 7.97
C SER A 62 12.96 1.51 8.68
N THR A 63 12.29 2.05 9.70
CA THR A 63 11.21 1.37 10.41
C THR A 63 10.04 1.06 9.48
N LEU A 64 9.66 2.02 8.63
CA LEU A 64 8.61 1.83 7.64
C LEU A 64 8.98 0.75 6.63
N ILE A 65 10.21 0.72 6.12
CA ILE A 65 10.67 -0.35 5.22
C ILE A 65 10.49 -1.72 5.89
N VAL A 66 10.99 -1.90 7.11
CA VAL A 66 10.89 -3.17 7.84
C VAL A 66 9.42 -3.58 8.03
N LEU A 67 8.57 -2.65 8.46
CA LEU A 67 7.15 -2.91 8.67
C LEU A 67 6.44 -3.32 7.37
N ILE A 68 6.71 -2.63 6.26
CA ILE A 68 6.10 -2.92 4.95
C ILE A 68 6.57 -4.29 4.44
N LEU A 69 7.87 -4.59 4.55
CA LEU A 69 8.40 -5.89 4.15
C LEU A 69 7.79 -7.02 4.97
N PHE A 70 7.62 -6.83 6.28
CA PHE A 70 6.94 -7.79 7.16
C PHE A 70 5.48 -8.01 6.75
N LEU A 71 4.74 -6.93 6.53
CA LEU A 71 3.34 -6.98 6.12
C LEU A 71 3.16 -7.65 4.74
N LEU A 72 4.03 -7.32 3.79
CA LEU A 72 4.04 -7.93 2.46
C LEU A 72 4.39 -9.41 2.53
N TYR A 73 5.37 -9.78 3.36
CA TYR A 73 5.73 -11.17 3.63
C TYR A 73 4.55 -11.93 4.20
N PHE A 74 3.86 -11.36 5.19
CA PHE A 74 2.66 -11.95 5.76
C PHE A 74 1.59 -12.21 4.69
N TYR A 75 1.26 -11.21 3.88
CA TYR A 75 0.26 -11.33 2.83
C TYR A 75 0.63 -12.41 1.78
N LEU A 76 1.88 -12.45 1.33
CA LEU A 76 2.29 -13.35 0.25
C LEU A 76 2.55 -14.79 0.70
N PHE A 77 3.05 -15.01 1.91
CA PHE A 77 3.51 -16.34 2.35
C PHE A 77 2.70 -16.95 3.48
N LYS A 78 2.05 -16.15 4.33
CA LYS A 78 1.37 -16.64 5.54
C LYS A 78 -0.15 -16.56 5.43
N PHE A 79 -0.67 -15.55 4.75
CA PHE A 79 -2.10 -15.38 4.61
C PHE A 79 -2.72 -16.50 3.76
N LYS A 80 -3.75 -17.13 4.32
CA LYS A 80 -4.62 -18.05 3.63
C LYS A 80 -6.04 -17.59 3.85
N THR A 81 -6.75 -17.39 2.76
CA THR A 81 -8.11 -16.86 2.76
C THR A 81 -9.07 -17.94 3.24
N ASP A 82 -9.84 -17.65 4.28
CA ASP A 82 -10.96 -18.51 4.70
C ASP A 82 -12.06 -18.36 3.64
N LEU A 83 -12.34 -19.44 2.92
CA LEU A 83 -13.28 -19.40 1.79
C LEU A 83 -14.71 -19.65 2.28
N PRO A 84 -15.70 -18.87 1.77
CA PRO A 84 -17.10 -19.11 2.09
C PRO A 84 -17.58 -20.45 1.55
N ARG A 85 -18.42 -21.13 2.31
CA ARG A 85 -19.08 -22.39 1.89
C ARG A 85 -20.15 -22.15 0.82
N GLU A 86 -20.82 -21.00 0.87
CA GLU A 86 -21.83 -20.59 -0.09
C GLU A 86 -21.23 -20.50 -1.49
N LYS A 87 -21.94 -21.01 -2.51
CA LYS A 87 -21.55 -20.91 -3.93
C LYS A 87 -22.08 -19.61 -4.53
N ASN A 88 -21.52 -19.18 -5.67
CA ASN A 88 -22.04 -18.10 -6.52
C ASN A 88 -22.13 -16.71 -5.87
N LEU A 89 -21.28 -16.43 -4.86
CA LEU A 89 -21.22 -15.10 -4.28
C LEU A 89 -20.75 -14.05 -5.30
N ASN A 90 -21.34 -12.86 -5.23
CA ASN A 90 -20.78 -11.69 -5.90
C ASN A 90 -19.61 -11.09 -5.07
N ILE A 91 -18.85 -10.17 -5.67
CA ILE A 91 -17.66 -9.60 -5.03
C ILE A 91 -17.96 -8.86 -3.72
N LYS A 92 -19.15 -8.23 -3.58
CA LYS A 92 -19.54 -7.51 -2.36
C LYS A 92 -19.85 -8.50 -1.24
N GLN A 93 -20.60 -9.56 -1.55
CA GLN A 93 -20.91 -10.63 -0.61
C GLN A 93 -19.63 -11.34 -0.15
N PHE A 94 -18.72 -11.61 -1.09
CA PHE A 94 -17.41 -12.19 -0.77
C PHE A 94 -16.56 -11.26 0.12
N ALA A 95 -16.48 -9.97 -0.20
CA ALA A 95 -15.75 -9.00 0.61
C ALA A 95 -16.33 -8.87 2.02
N SER A 96 -17.67 -8.86 2.15
CA SER A 96 -18.36 -8.90 3.43
C SER A 96 -17.97 -10.16 4.21
N TYR A 97 -17.96 -11.32 3.55
CA TYR A 97 -17.62 -12.57 4.19
C TYR A 97 -16.18 -12.55 4.71
N LEU A 98 -15.23 -12.10 3.90
CA LEU A 98 -13.83 -12.05 4.29
C LEU A 98 -13.55 -11.19 5.53
N PHE A 99 -14.30 -10.10 5.73
CA PHE A 99 -14.09 -9.19 6.85
C PHE A 99 -15.02 -9.43 8.04
N PHE A 100 -16.25 -9.88 7.82
CA PHE A 100 -17.29 -9.97 8.86
C PHE A 100 -17.85 -11.38 9.06
N ASN A 101 -17.40 -12.36 8.28
CA ASN A 101 -17.90 -13.75 8.26
C ASN A 101 -19.40 -13.84 7.93
N ASP A 102 -19.94 -12.87 7.20
CA ASP A 102 -21.33 -12.84 6.70
C ASP A 102 -21.39 -12.21 5.30
N THR A 103 -22.41 -12.51 4.51
CA THR A 103 -22.51 -12.08 3.09
C THR A 103 -23.27 -10.77 2.88
N VAL A 104 -23.82 -10.16 3.93
CA VAL A 104 -24.78 -9.03 3.81
C VAL A 104 -24.18 -7.69 4.26
N SER A 105 -23.16 -7.71 5.11
CA SER A 105 -22.60 -6.54 5.78
C SER A 105 -21.54 -5.77 5.01
N PHE A 106 -21.61 -5.72 3.67
CA PHE A 106 -20.59 -5.03 2.87
C PHE A 106 -20.43 -3.54 3.25
N TYR A 107 -21.53 -2.87 3.61
CA TYR A 107 -21.50 -1.48 4.06
C TYR A 107 -20.71 -1.27 5.35
N LYS A 108 -20.56 -2.30 6.20
CA LYS A 108 -19.77 -2.22 7.45
C LYS A 108 -18.28 -1.98 7.20
N ILE A 109 -17.76 -2.24 6.00
CA ILE A 109 -16.35 -2.02 5.65
C ILE A 109 -15.94 -0.55 5.87
N PHE A 110 -16.87 0.39 5.67
CA PHE A 110 -16.56 1.83 5.72
C PHE A 110 -16.49 2.41 7.14
N TYR A 111 -17.11 1.75 8.13
CA TYR A 111 -17.25 2.34 9.47
C TYR A 111 -17.04 1.35 10.63
N ARG A 112 -16.83 0.06 10.36
CA ARG A 112 -16.63 -0.96 11.38
C ARG A 112 -15.34 -1.73 11.13
N ILE A 113 -14.54 -1.89 12.18
CA ILE A 113 -13.33 -2.71 12.13
C ILE A 113 -13.72 -4.16 11.78
N PRO A 114 -13.06 -4.80 10.80
CA PRO A 114 -13.30 -6.20 10.47
C PRO A 114 -13.19 -7.13 11.69
N LYS A 115 -14.10 -8.12 11.72
CA LYS A 115 -14.06 -9.23 12.69
C LYS A 115 -12.89 -10.17 12.38
N ASN A 116 -12.66 -10.49 11.11
CA ASN A 116 -11.53 -11.33 10.71
C ASN A 116 -10.22 -10.53 10.70
N LYS A 117 -9.48 -10.60 11.81
CA LYS A 117 -8.20 -9.89 11.98
C LYS A 117 -7.11 -10.36 11.02
N LYS A 118 -7.11 -11.64 10.63
CA LYS A 118 -6.14 -12.18 9.67
C LYS A 118 -6.34 -11.55 8.30
N THR A 119 -7.59 -11.48 7.84
CA THR A 119 -7.93 -10.80 6.58
C THR A 119 -7.63 -9.30 6.67
N LEU A 120 -7.95 -8.64 7.78
CA LEU A 120 -7.60 -7.23 7.98
C LEU A 120 -6.08 -7.00 7.84
N PHE A 121 -5.29 -7.82 8.52
CA PHE A 121 -3.82 -7.71 8.49
C PHE A 121 -3.25 -7.97 7.10
N ALA A 122 -3.81 -8.96 6.38
CA ALA A 122 -3.49 -9.25 4.99
C ALA A 122 -3.88 -8.11 4.03
N ALA A 123 -5.06 -7.53 4.22
CA ALA A 123 -5.55 -6.40 3.44
C ALA A 123 -4.65 -5.18 3.65
N ILE A 124 -4.35 -4.83 4.90
CA ILE A 124 -3.39 -3.77 5.25
C ILE A 124 -2.06 -4.06 4.55
N GLY A 125 -1.53 -5.27 4.66
CA GLY A 125 -0.24 -5.58 4.08
C GLY A 125 -0.17 -5.49 2.56
N TYR A 126 -1.23 -5.88 1.85
CA TYR A 126 -1.30 -5.67 0.41
C TYR A 126 -1.52 -4.19 0.06
N ILE A 127 -2.52 -3.55 0.66
CA ILE A 127 -2.96 -2.19 0.30
C ILE A 127 -1.86 -1.18 0.59
N VAL A 128 -1.30 -1.20 1.82
CA VAL A 128 -0.26 -0.26 2.24
C VAL A 128 1.00 -0.43 1.40
N SER A 129 1.46 -1.67 1.18
CA SER A 129 2.67 -1.92 0.38
C SER A 129 2.53 -1.39 -1.04
N MET A 130 1.42 -1.71 -1.72
CA MET A 130 1.21 -1.29 -3.11
C MET A 130 1.02 0.22 -3.23
N THR A 131 0.27 0.80 -2.29
CA THR A 131 0.03 2.25 -2.21
C THR A 131 1.34 3.00 -2.03
N LEU A 132 2.20 2.56 -1.10
CA LEU A 132 3.47 3.22 -0.82
C LEU A 132 4.48 3.07 -1.95
N ILE A 133 4.52 1.92 -2.63
CA ILE A 133 5.31 1.77 -3.86
C ILE A 133 4.87 2.84 -4.87
N SER A 134 3.58 2.89 -5.22
CA SER A 134 3.05 3.85 -6.20
C SER A 134 3.31 5.30 -5.82
N ILE A 135 3.05 5.68 -4.58
CA ILE A 135 3.22 7.07 -4.11
C ILE A 135 4.69 7.47 -4.08
N SER A 136 5.62 6.56 -3.76
CA SER A 136 7.06 6.87 -3.79
C SER A 136 7.48 7.43 -5.15
N PHE A 137 7.04 6.77 -6.23
CA PHE A 137 7.40 7.20 -7.57
C PHE A 137 6.67 8.48 -7.97
N VAL A 138 5.39 8.62 -7.62
CA VAL A 138 4.61 9.83 -7.94
C VAL A 138 5.15 11.06 -7.22
N VAL A 139 5.33 10.97 -5.90
CA VAL A 139 5.83 12.07 -5.08
C VAL A 139 7.29 12.35 -5.39
N GLY A 140 8.16 11.35 -5.43
CA GLY A 140 9.57 11.55 -5.77
C GLY A 140 9.77 12.19 -7.16
N THR A 141 8.93 11.85 -8.15
CA THR A 141 8.96 12.51 -9.47
C THR A 141 8.47 13.95 -9.39
N SER A 142 7.41 14.21 -8.64
CA SER A 142 6.94 15.58 -8.37
C SER A 142 8.03 16.43 -7.70
N THR A 143 8.71 15.89 -6.68
CA THR A 143 9.83 16.56 -6.01
C THR A 143 11.01 16.76 -6.96
N THR A 144 11.32 15.78 -7.82
CA THR A 144 12.35 15.95 -8.86
C THR A 144 12.01 17.12 -9.79
N PHE A 145 10.75 17.26 -10.22
CA PHE A 145 10.33 18.41 -11.02
C PHE A 145 10.39 19.74 -10.27
N LEU A 146 10.18 19.75 -8.95
CA LEU A 146 10.39 20.95 -8.12
C LEU A 146 11.85 21.40 -8.09
N ILE A 147 12.78 20.44 -8.15
CA ILE A 147 14.22 20.72 -8.17
C ILE A 147 14.63 21.31 -9.52
N ILE A 148 14.20 20.71 -10.64
CA ILE A 148 14.75 21.01 -11.97
C ILE A 148 13.94 22.03 -12.80
N SER A 149 12.68 22.32 -12.45
CA SER A 149 11.79 23.11 -13.32
C SER A 149 11.10 24.28 -12.61
N ASP A 150 11.44 25.50 -13.03
CA ASP A 150 10.77 26.73 -12.56
C ASP A 150 9.30 26.79 -12.92
N ASN A 151 8.94 26.31 -14.11
CA ASN A 151 7.54 26.29 -14.53
C ASN A 151 6.72 25.35 -13.65
N TYR A 152 7.27 24.17 -13.33
CA TYR A 152 6.61 23.26 -12.41
C TYR A 152 6.47 23.87 -11.01
N ARG A 153 7.49 24.58 -10.50
CA ARG A 153 7.39 25.29 -9.21
C ARG A 153 6.21 26.27 -9.15
N LYS A 154 5.93 26.99 -10.24
CA LYS A 154 4.77 27.91 -10.31
C LYS A 154 3.45 27.17 -10.27
N ILE A 155 3.30 26.12 -11.08
CA ILE A 155 2.08 25.29 -11.11
C ILE A 155 1.89 24.56 -9.78
N TYR A 156 2.97 24.12 -9.14
CA TYR A 156 2.91 23.39 -7.89
C TYR A 156 2.21 24.20 -6.80
N LYS A 157 2.55 25.49 -6.68
CA LYS A 157 1.92 26.43 -5.74
C LYS A 157 0.43 26.67 -6.02
N GLN A 158 -0.07 26.39 -7.22
CA GLN A 158 -1.47 26.60 -7.61
C GLN A 158 -2.40 25.44 -7.20
N GLY A 159 -1.87 24.33 -6.67
CA GLY A 159 -2.71 23.27 -6.10
C GLY A 159 -2.27 21.83 -6.41
N VAL A 160 -1.11 21.61 -7.00
CA VAL A 160 -0.58 20.24 -7.23
C VAL A 160 -0.52 19.41 -5.94
N PRO A 161 -0.16 19.95 -4.75
CA PRO A 161 -0.26 19.18 -3.50
C PRO A 161 -1.62 18.53 -3.27
N TYR A 162 -2.73 19.23 -3.55
CA TYR A 162 -4.08 18.66 -3.39
C TYR A 162 -4.34 17.52 -4.38
N VAL A 163 -3.82 17.64 -5.61
CA VAL A 163 -3.89 16.57 -6.61
C VAL A 163 -3.10 15.36 -6.13
N LEU A 164 -1.88 15.56 -5.59
CA LEU A 164 -1.07 14.48 -5.04
C LEU A 164 -1.78 13.78 -3.87
N TYR A 165 -2.36 14.52 -2.92
CA TYR A 165 -3.16 13.93 -1.84
C TYR A 165 -4.38 13.16 -2.38
N GLY A 166 -5.07 13.70 -3.40
CA GLY A 166 -6.16 13.01 -4.08
C GLY A 166 -5.70 11.69 -4.71
N LEU A 167 -4.51 11.66 -5.32
CA LEU A 167 -3.92 10.43 -5.87
C LEU A 167 -3.58 9.40 -4.79
N ILE A 168 -3.12 9.83 -3.61
CA ILE A 168 -2.89 8.93 -2.46
C ILE A 168 -4.19 8.20 -2.10
N VAL A 169 -5.29 8.96 -1.91
CA VAL A 169 -6.62 8.39 -1.62
C VAL A 169 -7.08 7.48 -2.77
N GLY A 170 -6.89 7.91 -4.01
CA GLY A 170 -7.19 7.13 -5.20
C GLY A 170 -6.48 5.78 -5.24
N PHE A 171 -5.18 5.74 -4.92
CA PHE A 171 -4.41 4.49 -4.84
C PHE A 171 -4.91 3.58 -3.73
N ILE A 172 -5.23 4.12 -2.54
CA ILE A 172 -5.78 3.33 -1.44
C ILE A 172 -7.09 2.65 -1.87
N VAL A 173 -8.00 3.39 -2.49
CA VAL A 173 -9.28 2.85 -2.99
C VAL A 173 -9.03 1.81 -4.10
N TYR A 174 -8.17 2.13 -5.06
CA TYR A 174 -7.81 1.22 -6.16
C TYR A 174 -7.24 -0.10 -5.64
N PHE A 175 -6.27 -0.05 -4.73
CA PHE A 175 -5.64 -1.25 -4.19
C PHE A 175 -6.56 -2.03 -3.26
N THR A 176 -7.48 -1.37 -2.55
CA THR A 176 -8.55 -2.04 -1.81
C THR A 176 -9.45 -2.86 -2.74
N ILE A 177 -9.90 -2.27 -3.85
CA ILE A 177 -10.71 -2.99 -4.84
C ILE A 177 -9.91 -4.14 -5.47
N ARG A 178 -8.63 -3.91 -5.78
CA ARG A 178 -7.75 -4.95 -6.35
C ARG A 178 -7.53 -6.11 -5.39
N PHE A 179 -7.35 -5.84 -4.09
CA PHE A 179 -7.23 -6.87 -3.06
C PHE A 179 -8.42 -7.84 -3.12
N PHE A 180 -9.65 -7.31 -3.03
CA PHE A 180 -10.85 -8.13 -3.07
C PHE A 180 -11.01 -8.86 -4.41
N LYS A 181 -10.67 -8.23 -5.54
CA LYS A 181 -10.71 -8.89 -6.85
C LYS A 181 -9.75 -10.07 -6.92
N ILE A 182 -8.53 -9.93 -6.41
CA ILE A 182 -7.52 -11.00 -6.39
C ILE A 182 -8.01 -12.16 -5.55
N GLU A 183 -8.49 -11.90 -4.33
CA GLU A 183 -8.99 -12.96 -3.45
C GLU A 183 -10.27 -13.61 -4.01
N PHE A 184 -11.15 -12.84 -4.65
CA PHE A 184 -12.36 -13.36 -5.29
C PHE A 184 -12.05 -14.27 -6.50
N ILE A 185 -11.03 -13.93 -7.29
CA ILE A 185 -10.58 -14.79 -8.41
C ILE A 185 -10.03 -16.12 -7.90
N LYS A 186 -9.40 -16.16 -6.73
CA LYS A 186 -8.95 -17.43 -6.11
C LYS A 186 -10.13 -18.30 -5.66
N TYR A 187 -11.24 -17.67 -5.27
CA TYR A 187 -12.47 -18.36 -4.86
C TYR A 187 -13.27 -18.96 -6.04
N LYS A 188 -13.43 -18.21 -7.15
CA LYS A 188 -14.34 -18.56 -8.27
C LYS A 188 -14.14 -19.97 -8.89
N PRO A 189 -12.90 -20.49 -9.08
CA PRO A 189 -12.69 -21.81 -9.68
C PRO A 189 -13.13 -22.98 -8.79
N LEU A 190 -13.21 -22.79 -7.47
CA LEU A 190 -13.54 -23.86 -6.52
C LEU A 190 -15.03 -24.25 -6.54
N TYR A 191 -15.87 -23.40 -7.13
CA TYR A 191 -17.34 -23.56 -7.11
C TYR A 191 -17.98 -23.58 -8.50
N ARG A 192 -17.18 -23.62 -9.56
CA ARG A 192 -17.62 -23.88 -10.95
C ARG A 192 -17.77 -25.38 -11.28
N LYS A 193 -17.64 -26.26 -10.28
CA LYS A 193 -18.01 -27.68 -10.34
C LYS A 193 -19.31 -27.93 -9.59
#